data_AF-A0A2V8P7T9-F1
#
_entry.id   AF-A0A2V8P7T9-F1
#
_cell.length_a   1.000
_cell.length_b   1.000
_cell.length_c   1.000
_cell.angle_alpha   90.00
_cell.angle_beta   90.00
_cell.angle_gamma   90.00
#
_symmetry.space_group_name_H-M   'P 1'
#
loop_
_entity.id
_entity.type
_entity.pdbx_description
1 polymer ?
#
loop_
_entity_poly.entity_id
_entity_poly.type
_entity_poly.pdbx_seq_one_letter_code
_entity_poly.pdbx_strand_id
1 'polypeptide(L)' 'MSPIIKPRYPLEEYFELERTSEEKYEYFNGEVVCMSREDPQHSLIEVNVLATISNRLRESDCRVYTSRLRIKTPWLV' A
#
# COMPACT_ATOMS: atom_id res chain seq x y z
N MET A 1 19.99 -23.40 5.41
CA MET A 1 18.97 -22.35 5.66
C MET A 1 17.89 -22.95 6.53
N SER A 2 17.79 -22.53 7.78
CA SER A 2 16.66 -22.91 8.65
C SER A 2 15.37 -22.26 8.13
N PRO A 3 14.20 -22.89 8.30
CA PRO A 3 12.94 -22.27 7.92
C PRO A 3 12.72 -20.99 8.74
N ILE A 4 12.61 -19.86 8.06
CA ILE A 4 12.17 -18.61 8.66
C ILE A 4 10.67 -18.78 8.90
N ILE A 5 10.29 -19.10 10.14
CA ILE A 5 8.89 -19.11 10.55
C ILE A 5 8.43 -17.65 10.50
N LYS A 6 7.69 -17.27 9.45
CA LYS A 6 7.03 -15.97 9.40
C LYS A 6 5.86 -16.02 10.40
N PRO A 7 5.87 -15.23 11.49
CA PRO A 7 4.69 -15.14 12.35
C PRO A 7 3.53 -14.60 11.51
N ARG A 8 2.38 -15.29 11.57
CA ARG A 8 1.14 -14.77 10.99
C ARG A 8 0.65 -13.63 11.88
N TYR A 9 0.51 -12.45 11.30
CA TYR A 9 -0.05 -11.28 11.98
C TYR A 9 -1.58 -11.33 11.96
N PRO A 10 -2.24 -11.29 13.13
CA PRO A 10 -3.65 -10.92 13.22
C PRO A 10 -3.87 -9.55 12.59
N LEU A 11 -5.05 -9.36 11.99
CA LEU A 11 -5.37 -8.09 11.32
C LEU A 11 -5.31 -6.88 12.27
N GLU A 12 -5.71 -7.08 13.53
CA GLU A 12 -5.66 -6.04 14.58
C GLU A 12 -4.22 -5.59 14.86
N GLU A 13 -3.29 -6.54 14.96
CA GLU A 13 -1.88 -6.22 15.20
C GLU A 13 -1.25 -5.51 14.01
N TYR A 14 -1.66 -5.85 12.78
CA TYR A 14 -1.27 -5.08 11.60
C TYR A 14 -1.76 -3.63 11.66
N PHE A 15 -3.01 -3.38 12.08
CA PHE A 15 -3.53 -2.02 12.17
C PHE A 15 -2.79 -1.19 13.22
N GLU A 16 -2.45 -1.77 14.37
CA GLU A 16 -1.64 -1.08 15.38
C GLU A 16 -0.21 -0.83 14.90
N LEU A 17 0.41 -1.79 14.21
CA LEU A 17 1.72 -1.63 13.59
C LEU A 17 1.74 -0.49 12.56
N GLU A 18 0.76 -0.48 11.65
CA GLU A 18 0.63 0.57 10.63
C GLU A 18 0.40 1.96 11.25
N ARG A 19 -0.39 2.03 12.35
CA ARG A 19 -0.70 3.30 13.03
C ARG A 19 0.51 3.90 13.75
N THR A 20 1.44 3.08 14.21
CA THR A 20 2.56 3.49 15.06
C THR A 20 3.89 3.59 14.33
N SER A 21 3.98 3.06 13.11
CA SER A 21 5.20 3.08 12.31
C SER A 21 5.30 4.29 11.40
N GLU A 22 6.53 4.72 11.15
CA GLU A 22 6.85 5.66 10.06
C GLU A 22 6.94 4.99 8.69
N GLU A 23 7.07 3.66 8.67
CA GLU A 23 7.13 2.85 7.46
C GLU A 23 5.72 2.38 7.06
N LYS A 24 5.48 2.29 5.74
CA LYS A 24 4.22 1.75 5.22
C LYS A 24 4.27 0.22 5.23
N TYR A 25 3.20 -0.41 5.73
CA TYR A 25 3.04 -1.86 5.67
C TYR A 25 1.82 -2.28 4.85
N GLU A 26 1.97 -3.38 4.11
CA GLU A 26 0.87 -4.04 3.39
C GLU A 26 0.56 -5.40 4.02
N TYR A 27 -0.73 -5.71 4.13
CA TYR A 27 -1.22 -6.96 4.71
C TYR A 27 -1.70 -7.92 3.63
N PHE A 28 -1.20 -9.15 3.65
CA PHE A 28 -1.59 -10.21 2.74
C PHE A 28 -1.74 -11.55 3.46
N ASN A 29 -2.99 -11.96 3.74
CA ASN A 29 -3.33 -13.27 4.33
C ASN A 29 -2.51 -13.64 5.60
N GLY A 30 -2.36 -12.68 6.51
CA GLY A 30 -1.56 -12.85 7.73
C GLY A 30 -0.07 -12.54 7.55
N GLU A 31 0.39 -12.26 6.33
CA GLU A 31 1.73 -11.72 6.10
C GLU A 31 1.69 -10.20 6.11
N VAL A 32 2.71 -9.58 6.73
CA VAL A 32 2.91 -8.14 6.71
C VAL A 32 4.21 -7.85 5.97
N VAL A 33 4.13 -7.01 4.95
CA VAL A 33 5.28 -6.62 4.12
C VAL A 33 5.56 -5.15 4.35
N CYS A 34 6.80 -4.83 4.72
CA CYS A 34 7.27 -3.44 4.77
C CYS A 34 7.48 -2.95 3.34
N MET A 35 6.82 -1.86 2.98
CA MET A 35 7.05 -1.19 1.72
C MET A 35 8.30 -0.34 1.82
N SER A 36 9.14 -0.37 0.80
CA SER A 36 10.31 0.49 0.74
C SER A 36 9.88 1.96 0.80
N ARG A 37 10.62 2.74 1.59
CA ARG A 37 10.45 4.18 1.69
C ARG A 37 10.59 4.82 0.31
N GLU A 38 9.74 5.80 0.03
CA GLU A 38 9.76 6.49 -1.25
C GLU A 38 10.97 7.42 -1.36
N ASP A 39 11.75 7.25 -2.43
CA ASP A 39 12.81 8.17 -2.84
C ASP A 39 12.22 9.35 -3.65
N PRO A 40 12.79 10.57 -3.60
CA PRO A 40 12.30 11.71 -4.35
C PRO A 40 12.11 11.45 -5.86
N GLN A 41 12.98 10.65 -6.50
CA GLN A 41 12.83 10.30 -7.92
C GLN A 41 11.60 9.43 -8.16
N HIS A 42 11.32 8.48 -7.27
CA HIS A 42 10.11 7.67 -7.33
C HIS A 42 8.86 8.54 -7.15
N SER A 43 8.90 9.50 -6.23
CA SER A 43 7.79 10.43 -6.00
C SER A 43 7.47 11.30 -7.21
N LEU A 44 8.49 11.78 -7.93
CA LEU A 44 8.28 12.52 -9.18
C LEU A 44 7.61 11.66 -10.26
N ILE A 45 7.98 10.38 -10.36
CA ILE A 45 7.34 9.44 -11.29
C ILE A 45 5.89 9.21 -10.89
N GLU A 46 5.61 8.94 -9.61
CA GLU A 46 4.25 8.74 -9.11
C GLU A 46 3.37 9.96 -9.44
N VAL A 47 3.84 11.17 -9.16
CA VAL A 47 3.11 12.42 -9.43
C VAL A 47 2.81 12.59 -10.92
N ASN A 48 3.78 12.34 -11.80
CA ASN A 48 3.56 12.46 -13.25
C ASN A 48 2.50 11.47 -13.77
N VAL A 49 2.53 10.23 -13.25
CA VAL A 49 1.54 9.20 -13.60
C VAL A 49 0.16 9.61 -13.09
N LEU A 50 0.05 10.01 -11.81
CA LEU A 50 -1.20 10.44 -11.20
C LEU A 50 -1.81 11.64 -11.93
N ALA A 51 -1.00 12.64 -12.29
CA ALA A 51 -1.45 13.82 -13.03
C ALA A 51 -2.00 13.42 -14.42
N THR A 52 -1.30 12.54 -15.12
CA THR A 52 -1.71 12.04 -16.44
C THR A 52 -3.07 11.33 -16.37
N ILE A 53 -3.22 10.40 -15.42
CA ILE A 53 -4.46 9.64 -15.24
C ILE A 53 -5.60 10.57 -14.78
N SER A 54 -5.34 11.45 -13.82
CA SER A 54 -6.34 12.39 -13.28
C SER A 54 -6.87 13.33 -14.36
N ASN A 55 -6.00 13.82 -15.25
CA ASN A 55 -6.41 14.64 -16.37
C ASN A 55 -7.29 13.87 -17.36
N ARG A 56 -6.96 12.60 -17.63
CA ARG A 56 -7.75 11.75 -18.53
C ARG A 56 -9.14 11.42 -17.97
N LEU A 57 -9.27 11.30 -16.66
CA LEU A 57 -10.50 10.90 -15.97
C LEU A 57 -11.34 12.07 -15.44
N ARG A 58 -10.97 13.32 -15.75
CA ARG A 58 -11.57 14.54 -15.17
C ARG A 58 -13.09 14.63 -15.32
N GLU A 59 -13.65 14.16 -16.43
CA GLU A 59 -15.08 14.21 -16.74
C GLU A 59 -15.81 12.89 -16.44
N SER A 60 -15.15 11.96 -15.76
CA SER A 60 -15.73 10.67 -15.36
C SER A 60 -16.09 10.66 -13.87
N ASP A 61 -16.84 9.63 -13.44
CA ASP A 61 -17.12 9.37 -12.03
C ASP A 61 -15.95 8.71 -11.28
N CYS A 62 -14.81 8.47 -11.95
CA CYS A 62 -13.64 7.85 -11.35
C CYS A 62 -12.82 8.85 -10.51
N ARG A 63 -12.24 8.35 -9.42
CA ARG A 63 -11.31 9.11 -8.57
C ARG A 63 -9.94 8.44 -8.55
N VAL A 64 -8.89 9.24 -8.67
CA VAL A 64 -7.50 8.78 -8.63
C VAL A 64 -6.95 8.98 -7.23
N TYR A 65 -6.30 7.95 -6.69
CA TYR A 65 -5.64 7.96 -5.39
C TYR A 65 -4.18 7.54 -5.54
N THR A 66 -3.33 7.95 -4.60
CA THR A 66 -1.93 7.52 -4.55
C THR A 66 -1.83 6.08 -4.06
N SER A 67 -0.65 5.49 -4.23
CA SER A 67 -0.35 4.15 -3.70
C SER A 67 -0.42 4.05 -2.17
N ARG A 68 -0.55 5.17 -1.45
CA ARG A 68 -0.58 5.22 0.01
C ARG A 68 -1.97 5.02 0.61
N LEU A 69 -3.04 5.09 -0.20
CA LEU A 69 -4.38 4.85 0.31
C LEU A 69 -4.54 3.36 0.65
N ARG A 70 -4.88 3.07 1.91
CA ARG A 70 -5.25 1.73 2.33
C ARG A 70 -6.61 1.35 1.75
N ILE A 71 -6.64 0.24 1.02
CA ILE A 71 -7.86 -0.30 0.40
C ILE A 71 -8.03 -1.74 0.87
N LYS A 72 -9.20 -2.04 1.45
CA LYS A 72 -9.58 -3.42 1.74
C LYS A 72 -10.02 -4.09 0.44
N THR A 73 -9.24 -5.05 -0.03
CA THR A 73 -9.61 -5.86 -1.20
C THR A 73 -10.37 -7.10 -0.75
N PRO A 74 -11.39 -7.54 -1.51
CA PRO A 74 -11.96 -8.87 -1.31
C PRO A 74 -10.91 -9.90 -1.72
N TRP A 75 -10.69 -10.88 -0.85
CA TRP A 75 -9.94 -12.06 -1.24
C TRP A 75 -10.89 -13.01 -1.97
N LEU A 76 -10.54 -13.45 -3.17
CA LEU A 76 -11.24 -14.57 -3.81
C LEU A 76 -10.88 -15.82 -2.99
N VAL A 77 -11.85 -16.28 -2.20
CA VAL A 77 -11.81 -17.60 -1.56
C VAL A 77 -12.00 -18.67 -2.63
#